data_AF-A0A239GYH8-F1
#
_entry.id   AF-A0A239GYH8-F1
#
_cell.length_a   1.000
_cell.length_b   1.000
_cell.length_c   1.000
_cell.angle_alpha   90.00
_cell.angle_beta   90.00
_cell.angle_gamma   90.00
#
_symmetry.space_group_name_H-M   'P 1'
#
loop_
_entity.id
_entity.type
_entity.pdbx_description
1 polymer ?
#
loop_
_entity_poly.entity_id
_entity_poly.type
_entity_poly.pdbx_seq_one_letter_code
_entity_poly.pdbx_strand_id
1 'polypeptide(L)'
;MPPSTTTFGELLRQLMTERGMGVRALARQVPCDPGHISKLCHGRKRPSQETAACLDEILGGDGRLVALVRTTAEVPGHAGSVDSRRAHAGDLDEDDDMQRRRLLQALAALGAASSPAVEAIEHIRDGVDRAIGRDESSHLDDWEETVAEYGYTYLLVPPHMLLRDLAADLVTVQRITGRHSGELRPSWCRVTGGLAALMAKTLCNLQQPRLAREWWITAQHAADASRDLDLALWIRGEQLVHGLYEGRPPAVLLRKADQAAGAGSGSPSGAASRGLLHVRTVRAQLLALEGAHDAATVELQACGEIFRRLPASVTGEVRSVDGWAEDRLRYTEAWVHAHTGDRGRLDAAVARGVEVLPADDPRVRAQLGLLRAAGHVRAGDTTEGVRHAHAVYEAQPAEHRTVMVTSLARTVADAVPPRQRAEPVVAAYRELLAAGSSGPRAIT
;
A
#
# COMPACT_ATOMS: atom_id res chain seq x y z
N MET A 1 50.32 -38.49 11.56
CA MET A 1 49.34 -37.60 12.19
C MET A 1 49.75 -36.17 11.89
N PRO A 2 48.92 -35.35 11.21
CA PRO A 2 49.19 -33.91 11.13
C PRO A 2 48.87 -33.25 12.49
N PRO A 3 49.55 -32.17 12.88
CA PRO A 3 49.26 -31.46 14.12
C PRO A 3 47.92 -30.74 14.00
N SER A 4 47.04 -30.91 14.99
CA SER A 4 45.75 -30.22 15.08
C SER A 4 46.00 -28.73 15.32
N THR A 5 46.00 -27.91 14.27
CA THR A 5 46.10 -26.45 14.39
C THR A 5 44.78 -25.91 14.93
N THR A 6 44.66 -25.78 16.25
CA THR A 6 43.46 -25.22 16.89
C THR A 6 43.20 -23.80 16.37
N THR A 7 42.01 -23.58 15.82
CA THR A 7 41.60 -22.27 15.31
C THR A 7 41.13 -21.34 16.43
N PHE A 8 41.14 -20.03 16.19
CA PHE A 8 40.67 -19.03 17.16
C PHE A 8 39.24 -19.31 17.65
N GLY A 9 38.33 -19.68 16.74
CA GLY A 9 36.93 -19.97 17.09
C GLY A 9 36.76 -21.23 17.92
N GLU A 10 37.57 -22.27 17.69
CA GLU A 10 37.57 -23.50 18.48
C GLU A 10 38.07 -23.25 19.90
N LEU A 11 39.18 -22.52 20.04
CA LEU A 11 39.71 -22.16 21.36
C LEU A 11 38.74 -21.24 22.13
N LEU A 12 38.10 -20.29 21.44
CA LEU A 12 37.10 -19.41 22.03
C LEU A 12 35.91 -20.19 22.58
N ARG A 13 35.37 -21.16 21.81
CA ARG A 13 34.28 -22.03 22.28
C ARG A 13 34.70 -22.93 23.43
N GLN A 14 35.92 -23.44 23.40
CA GLN A 14 36.46 -24.24 24.48
C GLN A 14 36.50 -23.44 25.79
N LEU A 15 37.10 -22.24 25.78
CA LEU A 15 37.20 -21.38 26.96
C LEU A 15 35.83 -20.90 27.46
N MET A 16 34.88 -20.64 26.54
CA MET A 16 33.49 -20.33 26.90
C MET A 16 32.80 -21.49 27.62
N THR A 17 33.08 -22.73 27.19
CA THR A 17 32.50 -23.94 27.80
C THR A 17 33.10 -24.21 29.17
N GLU A 18 34.41 -24.06 29.31
CA GLU A 18 35.13 -24.19 30.60
C GLU A 18 34.64 -23.17 31.64
N ARG A 19 34.21 -21.99 31.18
CA ARG A 19 33.65 -20.91 32.02
C ARG A 19 32.12 -20.95 32.16
N GLY A 20 31.44 -21.90 31.51
CA GLY A 20 29.97 -22.00 31.50
C GLY A 20 29.25 -20.78 30.90
N MET A 21 29.92 -20.02 30.02
CA MET A 21 29.40 -18.77 29.47
C MET A 21 28.82 -18.95 28.07
N GLY A 22 27.55 -18.60 27.89
CA GLY A 22 26.91 -18.52 26.57
C GLY A 22 27.22 -17.22 25.83
N VAL A 23 27.02 -17.21 24.50
CA VAL A 23 27.30 -16.06 23.60
C VAL A 23 26.70 -14.74 24.10
N ARG A 24 25.46 -14.75 24.58
CA ARG A 24 24.76 -13.56 25.11
C ARG A 24 25.27 -13.11 26.49
N ALA A 25 25.89 -14.00 27.26
CA ALA A 25 26.53 -13.64 28.52
C ALA A 25 27.89 -12.98 28.26
N LEU A 26 28.67 -13.52 27.32
CA LEU A 26 29.96 -12.97 26.93
C LEU A 26 29.83 -11.61 26.22
N ALA A 27 28.86 -11.44 25.31
CA ALA A 27 28.61 -10.18 24.61
C ALA A 27 28.13 -9.03 25.53
N ARG A 28 27.74 -9.31 26.78
CA ARG A 28 27.42 -8.26 27.76
C ARG A 28 28.65 -7.73 28.49
N GLN A 29 29.78 -8.43 28.40
CA GLN A 29 31.02 -8.09 29.09
C GLN A 29 32.10 -7.56 28.14
N VAL A 30 31.83 -7.59 26.83
CA VAL A 30 32.71 -7.12 25.77
C VAL A 30 31.96 -6.06 24.97
N PRO A 31 32.60 -4.98 24.46
CA PRO A 31 31.95 -3.96 23.64
C PRO A 31 31.64 -4.44 22.21
N CYS A 32 31.02 -5.62 22.06
CA CYS A 32 30.55 -6.14 20.77
C CYS A 32 29.24 -6.92 20.91
N ASP A 33 28.44 -6.90 19.85
CA ASP A 33 27.10 -7.49 19.87
C ASP A 33 27.14 -9.04 19.90
N PRO A 34 26.06 -9.71 20.36
CA PRO A 34 26.00 -11.17 20.39
C PRO A 34 26.20 -11.83 19.02
N GLY A 35 25.84 -11.15 17.93
CA GLY A 35 26.08 -11.62 16.57
C GLY A 35 27.55 -11.58 16.19
N HIS A 36 28.31 -10.59 16.68
CA HIS A 36 29.76 -10.51 16.51
C HIS A 36 30.49 -11.64 17.21
N ILE A 37 30.16 -11.91 18.48
CA ILE A 37 30.74 -13.05 19.25
C ILE A 37 30.42 -14.39 18.57
N SER A 38 29.18 -14.56 18.11
CA SER A 38 28.80 -15.77 17.36
C SER A 38 29.64 -15.93 16.09
N LYS A 39 29.88 -14.85 15.33
CA LYS A 39 30.73 -14.89 14.13
C LYS A 39 32.18 -15.23 14.44
N LEU A 40 32.72 -14.79 15.58
CA LEU A 40 34.07 -15.13 16.03
C LEU A 40 34.19 -16.61 16.45
N CYS A 41 33.22 -17.13 17.21
CA CYS A 41 33.19 -18.54 17.64
C CYS A 41 33.20 -19.51 16.44
N HIS A 42 32.57 -19.13 15.33
CA HIS A 42 32.49 -19.96 14.13
C HIS A 42 33.57 -19.63 13.09
N GLY A 43 34.58 -18.81 13.42
CA GLY A 43 35.66 -18.45 12.50
C GLY A 43 35.23 -17.62 11.28
N ARG A 44 34.02 -17.04 11.32
CA ARG A 44 33.40 -16.28 10.21
C ARG A 44 33.87 -14.82 10.14
N LYS A 45 34.60 -14.33 11.15
CA LYS A 45 35.24 -13.01 11.17
C LYS A 45 36.60 -13.10 11.84
N ARG A 46 37.60 -12.38 11.33
CA ARG A 46 38.90 -12.27 11.98
C ARG A 46 38.79 -11.28 13.17
N PRO A 47 39.11 -11.71 14.40
CA PRO A 47 39.14 -10.80 15.55
C PRO A 47 40.28 -9.78 15.37
N SER A 48 40.08 -8.55 15.83
CA SER A 48 41.21 -7.63 16.02
C SER A 48 42.05 -8.08 17.22
N GLN A 49 43.30 -7.62 17.31
CA GLN A 49 44.16 -7.91 18.47
C GLN A 49 43.53 -7.41 19.78
N GLU A 50 42.87 -6.25 19.74
CA GLU A 50 42.18 -5.66 20.89
C GLU A 50 40.99 -6.49 21.34
N THR A 51 40.15 -6.97 20.39
CA THR A 51 39.03 -7.85 20.71
C THR A 51 39.51 -9.22 21.21
N ALA A 52 40.59 -9.77 20.65
CA ALA A 52 41.17 -11.01 21.12
C ALA A 52 41.74 -10.89 22.54
N ALA A 53 42.41 -9.78 22.88
CA ALA A 53 42.93 -9.53 24.23
C ALA A 53 41.80 -9.41 25.26
N CYS A 54 40.74 -8.67 24.93
CA CYS A 54 39.58 -8.52 25.81
C CYS A 54 38.87 -9.87 26.07
N LEU A 55 38.71 -10.70 25.02
CA LEU A 55 38.13 -12.04 25.16
C LEU A 55 39.02 -13.00 25.95
N ASP A 56 40.34 -12.90 25.80
CA ASP A 56 41.31 -13.70 26.53
C ASP A 56 41.32 -13.37 28.02
N GLU A 57 41.26 -12.08 28.38
CA GLU A 57 41.18 -11.62 29.77
C GLU A 57 39.88 -12.09 30.45
N ILE A 58 38.73 -11.92 29.80
CA ILE A 58 37.41 -12.28 30.35
C ILE A 58 37.25 -13.79 30.51
N LEU A 59 37.86 -14.57 29.61
CA LEU A 59 37.79 -16.03 29.63
C LEU A 59 39.00 -16.69 30.32
N GLY A 60 40.01 -15.90 30.74
CA GLY A 60 41.29 -16.35 31.30
C GLY A 60 42.02 -17.33 30.39
N GLY A 61 42.23 -16.92 29.14
CA GLY A 61 42.91 -17.71 28.12
C GLY A 61 44.44 -17.71 28.22
N ASP A 62 45.05 -17.05 29.21
CA ASP A 62 46.50 -16.92 29.43
C ASP A 62 47.27 -16.48 28.17
N GLY A 63 46.68 -15.59 27.37
CA GLY A 63 47.23 -15.05 26.13
C GLY A 63 47.11 -15.98 24.92
N ARG A 64 46.45 -17.15 25.04
CA ARG A 64 46.34 -18.15 23.97
C ARG A 64 45.48 -17.68 22.79
N LEU A 65 44.42 -16.91 23.03
CA LEU A 65 43.62 -16.31 21.96
C LEU A 65 44.40 -15.21 21.23
N VAL A 66 45.19 -14.41 21.96
CA VAL A 66 46.05 -13.37 21.38
C VAL A 66 47.16 -13.96 20.53
N ALA A 67 47.77 -15.07 20.97
CA ALA A 67 48.81 -15.78 20.23
C ALA A 67 48.32 -16.24 18.84
N LEU A 68 47.10 -16.78 18.75
CA LEU A 68 46.50 -17.23 17.49
C LEU A 68 46.25 -16.08 16.50
N VAL A 69 46.01 -14.86 16.97
CA VAL A 69 45.87 -13.67 16.12
C VAL A 69 47.23 -13.16 15.63
N ARG A 70 48.30 -13.31 16.43
CA ARG A 70 49.66 -12.93 16.03
C ARG A 70 50.25 -13.91 15.00
N THR A 71 50.09 -15.21 15.20
CA THR A 71 50.58 -16.24 14.26
C THR A 71 49.90 -16.16 12.88
N THR A 72 48.67 -15.65 12.81
CA THR A 72 47.93 -15.46 11.55
C THR A 72 48.28 -14.15 10.83
N ALA A 73 48.96 -13.20 11.49
CA ALA A 73 49.43 -11.95 10.89
C ALA A 73 50.82 -12.09 10.23
N GLU A 74 51.59 -13.13 10.58
CA GLU A 74 53.00 -13.30 10.16
C GLU A 74 53.20 -14.24 8.95
N VAL A 75 52.14 -14.68 8.25
CA VAL A 75 52.26 -15.54 7.05
C VAL A 75 52.01 -14.74 5.76
N PRO A 76 53.04 -14.43 4.95
CA PRO A 76 52.85 -13.88 3.61
C PRO A 76 52.79 -15.01 2.57
N GLY A 77 51.62 -15.17 1.92
CA GLY A 77 51.54 -15.71 0.56
C GLY A 77 50.76 -17.02 0.32
N HIS A 78 49.77 -16.89 -0.57
CA HIS A 78 49.21 -17.88 -1.53
C HIS A 78 48.20 -18.97 -1.10
N ALA A 79 47.07 -18.92 -1.85
CA ALA A 79 46.07 -19.95 -2.19
C ALA A 79 44.91 -20.28 -1.21
N GLY A 80 43.66 -20.07 -1.67
CA GLY A 80 42.45 -20.65 -1.06
C GLY A 80 41.09 -19.93 -1.25
N SER A 81 40.76 -19.39 -2.44
CA SER A 81 39.47 -18.69 -2.70
C SER A 81 38.39 -19.59 -3.34
N VAL A 82 38.09 -20.74 -2.72
CA VAL A 82 37.00 -21.63 -3.22
C VAL A 82 35.99 -22.05 -2.14
N ASP A 83 36.31 -21.98 -0.84
CA ASP A 83 35.41 -22.55 0.19
C ASP A 83 34.45 -21.52 0.84
N SER A 84 34.83 -20.24 0.90
CA SER A 84 34.01 -19.20 1.55
C SER A 84 32.76 -18.78 0.76
N ARG A 85 32.64 -19.15 -0.53
CA ARG A 85 31.46 -18.86 -1.36
C ARG A 85 30.34 -19.89 -1.21
N ARG A 86 30.61 -21.11 -0.72
CA ARG A 86 29.58 -22.13 -0.48
C ARG A 86 28.88 -21.96 0.87
N ALA A 87 29.60 -21.54 1.90
CA ALA A 87 29.03 -21.34 3.24
C ALA A 87 28.17 -20.07 3.38
N HIS A 88 28.32 -19.07 2.51
CA HIS A 88 27.42 -17.90 2.45
C HIS A 88 26.22 -18.09 1.52
N ALA A 89 26.23 -19.11 0.65
CA ALA A 89 25.08 -19.45 -0.17
C ALA A 89 24.03 -20.22 0.63
N GLY A 90 24.43 -21.19 1.47
CA GLY A 90 23.49 -22.03 2.24
C GLY A 90 22.66 -21.27 3.30
N ASP A 91 23.24 -20.30 4.01
CA ASP A 91 22.52 -19.55 5.06
C ASP A 91 21.53 -18.52 4.48
N LEU A 92 21.74 -18.04 3.25
CA LEU A 92 20.78 -17.18 2.52
C LEU A 92 19.67 -18.02 1.90
N ASP A 93 20.01 -19.19 1.36
CA ASP A 93 19.07 -20.13 0.75
C ASP A 93 18.08 -20.69 1.79
N GLU A 94 18.52 -20.96 3.02
CA GLU A 94 17.63 -21.41 4.12
C GLU A 94 16.64 -20.34 4.60
N ASP A 95 17.08 -19.07 4.73
CA ASP A 95 16.18 -17.98 5.13
C ASP A 95 15.23 -17.61 3.98
N ASP A 96 15.71 -17.60 2.74
CA ASP A 96 14.88 -17.42 1.53
C ASP A 96 13.86 -18.56 1.39
N ASP A 97 14.23 -19.81 1.67
CA ASP A 97 13.31 -20.95 1.64
C ASP A 97 12.24 -20.87 2.75
N MET A 98 12.61 -20.42 3.95
CA MET A 98 11.63 -20.18 5.02
C MET A 98 10.69 -19.03 4.69
N GLN A 99 11.21 -17.93 4.15
CA GLN A 99 10.41 -16.80 3.69
C GLN A 99 9.48 -17.22 2.56
N ARG A 100 9.98 -17.98 1.58
CA ARG A 100 9.21 -18.58 0.49
C ARG A 100 8.10 -19.47 1.02
N ARG A 101 8.38 -20.36 1.98
CA ARG A 101 7.37 -21.25 2.56
C ARG A 101 6.27 -20.48 3.27
N ARG A 102 6.61 -19.45 4.05
CA ARG A 102 5.63 -18.56 4.71
C ARG A 102 4.78 -17.81 3.69
N LEU A 103 5.38 -17.37 2.60
CA LEU A 103 4.69 -16.65 1.53
C LEU A 103 3.68 -17.55 0.81
N LEU A 104 4.09 -18.79 0.48
CA LEU A 104 3.20 -19.79 -0.11
C LEU A 104 2.05 -20.15 0.85
N GLN A 105 2.32 -20.26 2.15
CA GLN A 105 1.28 -20.47 3.16
C GLN A 105 0.30 -19.29 3.23
N ALA A 106 0.79 -18.05 3.16
CA ALA A 106 -0.04 -16.85 3.13
C ALA A 106 -0.90 -16.77 1.86
N LEU A 107 -0.34 -17.08 0.69
CA LEU A 107 -1.08 -17.17 -0.56
C LEU A 107 -2.13 -18.28 -0.52
N ALA A 108 -1.81 -19.45 0.04
CA ALA A 108 -2.76 -20.53 0.21
C ALA A 108 -3.94 -20.12 1.12
N ALA A 109 -3.66 -19.41 2.22
CA ALA A 109 -4.71 -18.89 3.10
C ALA A 109 -5.62 -17.87 2.41
N LEU A 110 -5.09 -17.10 1.44
CA LEU A 110 -5.86 -16.17 0.61
C LEU A 110 -6.56 -16.85 -0.59
N GLY A 111 -6.47 -18.17 -0.73
CA GLY A 111 -6.99 -18.92 -1.88
C GLY A 111 -6.19 -18.73 -3.18
N ALA A 112 -5.03 -18.07 -3.11
CA ALA A 112 -4.13 -17.81 -4.23
C ALA A 112 -3.11 -18.96 -4.49
N ALA A 113 -3.25 -20.10 -3.82
CA ALA A 113 -2.41 -21.26 -4.10
C ALA A 113 -2.59 -21.76 -5.54
N SER A 114 -1.47 -22.02 -6.22
CA SER A 114 -1.46 -22.63 -7.54
C SER A 114 -1.62 -24.15 -7.43
N SER A 115 -2.26 -24.75 -8.43
CA SER A 115 -2.29 -26.22 -8.59
C SER A 115 -0.91 -26.71 -9.08
N PRO A 116 -0.46 -27.93 -8.75
CA PRO A 116 0.78 -28.51 -9.29
C PRO A 116 0.86 -28.48 -10.83
N ALA A 117 -0.29 -28.57 -11.50
CA ALA A 117 -0.36 -28.44 -12.96
C ALA A 117 -0.03 -27.02 -13.44
N VAL A 118 -0.48 -26.00 -12.70
CA VAL A 118 -0.18 -24.59 -13.00
C VAL A 118 1.31 -24.32 -12.76
N GLU A 119 1.87 -24.82 -11.65
CA GLU A 119 3.31 -24.68 -11.37
C GLU A 119 4.19 -25.33 -12.46
N ALA A 120 3.78 -26.47 -13.00
CA ALA A 120 4.48 -27.11 -14.11
C ALA A 120 4.42 -26.28 -15.41
N ILE A 121 3.27 -25.69 -15.72
CA ILE A 121 3.10 -24.79 -16.88
C ILE A 121 3.98 -23.55 -16.73
N GLU A 122 3.98 -22.94 -15.54
CA GLU A 122 4.82 -21.79 -15.21
C GLU A 122 6.31 -22.11 -15.35
N HIS A 123 6.75 -23.28 -14.88
CA HIS A 123 8.14 -23.69 -15.03
C HIS A 123 8.53 -23.88 -16.51
N ILE A 124 7.64 -24.43 -17.34
CA ILE A 124 7.84 -24.54 -18.79
C ILE A 124 7.95 -23.14 -19.41
N ARG A 125 7.04 -22.22 -19.06
CA ARG A 125 7.05 -20.83 -19.53
C ARG A 125 8.37 -20.13 -19.18
N ASP A 126 8.82 -20.21 -17.92
CA ASP A 126 10.11 -19.67 -17.46
C ASP A 126 11.31 -20.24 -18.23
N GLY A 127 11.22 -21.50 -18.67
CA GLY A 127 12.23 -22.13 -19.54
C GLY A 127 12.23 -21.53 -20.95
N VAL A 128 11.04 -21.30 -21.52
CA VAL A 128 10.86 -20.71 -22.85
C VAL A 128 11.29 -19.25 -22.87
N ASP A 129 10.86 -18.43 -21.90
CA ASP A 129 11.19 -17.00 -21.82
C ASP A 129 12.71 -16.78 -21.75
N ARG A 130 13.42 -17.62 -20.98
CA ARG A 130 14.89 -17.61 -20.94
C ARG A 130 15.52 -18.01 -22.27
N ALA A 131 14.94 -18.97 -22.98
CA ALA A 131 15.46 -19.43 -24.28
C ALA A 131 15.31 -18.37 -25.38
N ILE A 132 14.27 -17.53 -25.32
CA ILE A 132 14.04 -16.42 -26.26
C ILE A 132 14.68 -15.11 -25.84
N GLY A 133 15.36 -15.08 -24.69
CA GLY A 133 16.09 -13.90 -24.22
C GLY A 133 15.19 -12.75 -23.75
N ARG A 134 13.99 -13.04 -23.23
CA ARG A 134 13.20 -12.03 -22.51
C ARG A 134 14.02 -11.54 -21.30
N ASP A 135 14.27 -10.23 -21.25
CA ASP A 135 15.13 -9.58 -20.25
C ASP A 135 14.32 -8.81 -19.19
N GLU A 136 15.03 -8.25 -18.20
CA GLU A 136 14.42 -7.50 -17.09
C GLU A 136 13.56 -6.31 -17.53
N SER A 137 13.90 -5.64 -18.64
CA SER A 137 13.09 -4.57 -19.23
C SER A 137 11.83 -5.09 -19.89
N SER A 138 11.91 -6.24 -20.56
CA SER A 138 10.77 -6.90 -21.18
C SER A 138 9.70 -7.28 -20.15
N HIS A 139 10.10 -7.58 -18.91
CA HIS A 139 9.16 -7.81 -17.82
C HIS A 139 8.58 -6.53 -17.22
N LEU A 140 9.34 -5.43 -17.20
CA LEU A 140 8.88 -4.19 -16.57
C LEU A 140 7.65 -3.62 -17.29
N ASP A 141 7.68 -3.58 -18.64
CA ASP A 141 6.56 -3.10 -19.44
C ASP A 141 5.30 -3.96 -19.21
N ASP A 142 5.44 -5.29 -19.17
CA ASP A 142 4.35 -6.24 -18.85
C ASP A 142 3.75 -5.95 -17.45
N TRP A 143 4.56 -5.56 -16.47
CA TRP A 143 4.10 -5.21 -15.13
C TRP A 143 3.48 -3.82 -15.04
N GLU A 144 3.97 -2.85 -15.82
CA GLU A 144 3.33 -1.54 -15.96
C GLU A 144 1.95 -1.69 -16.61
N GLU A 145 1.82 -2.56 -17.62
CA GLU A 145 0.54 -2.96 -18.22
C GLU A 145 -0.37 -3.64 -17.19
N THR A 146 0.16 -4.60 -16.41
CA THR A 146 -0.60 -5.27 -15.34
C THR A 146 -1.18 -4.28 -14.33
N VAL A 147 -0.40 -3.27 -13.92
CA VAL A 147 -0.90 -2.19 -13.03
C VAL A 147 -2.03 -1.41 -13.69
N ALA A 148 -1.89 -1.07 -14.98
CA ALA A 148 -2.93 -0.38 -15.74
C ALA A 148 -4.21 -1.23 -15.88
N GLU A 149 -4.09 -2.53 -16.14
CA GLU A 149 -5.22 -3.48 -16.23
C GLU A 149 -5.98 -3.62 -14.91
N TYR A 150 -5.27 -3.69 -13.78
CA TYR A 150 -5.92 -3.61 -12.47
C TYR A 150 -6.68 -2.30 -12.28
N GLY A 151 -6.19 -1.21 -12.86
CA GLY A 151 -6.87 0.08 -12.84
C GLY A 151 -8.27 0.04 -13.46
N TYR A 152 -8.47 -0.74 -14.53
CA TYR A 152 -9.79 -0.99 -15.11
C TYR A 152 -10.61 -1.98 -14.28
N THR A 153 -9.97 -3.09 -13.90
CA THR A 153 -10.63 -4.22 -13.23
C THR A 153 -11.14 -3.83 -11.83
N TYR A 154 -10.47 -2.90 -11.15
CA TYR A 154 -10.83 -2.41 -9.80
C TYR A 154 -12.28 -1.89 -9.70
N LEU A 155 -12.77 -1.22 -10.74
CA LEU A 155 -14.11 -0.64 -10.75
C LEU A 155 -15.21 -1.71 -10.93
N LEU A 156 -14.88 -2.79 -11.64
CA LEU A 156 -15.83 -3.80 -12.11
C LEU A 156 -15.92 -5.00 -11.16
N VAL A 157 -14.77 -5.54 -10.75
CA VAL A 157 -14.70 -6.83 -10.06
C VAL A 157 -14.94 -6.70 -8.54
N PRO A 158 -15.55 -7.71 -7.89
CA PRO A 158 -15.69 -7.76 -6.45
C PRO A 158 -14.33 -7.67 -5.71
N PRO A 159 -14.24 -6.94 -4.59
CA PRO A 159 -12.96 -6.71 -3.89
C PRO A 159 -12.22 -7.97 -3.42
N HIS A 160 -12.90 -9.07 -3.12
CA HIS A 160 -12.25 -10.30 -2.65
C HIS A 160 -11.46 -11.02 -3.75
N MET A 161 -11.91 -10.92 -5.00
CA MET A 161 -11.17 -11.46 -6.15
C MET A 161 -9.90 -10.64 -6.39
N LEU A 162 -10.02 -9.31 -6.38
CA LEU A 162 -8.88 -8.40 -6.51
C LEU A 162 -7.82 -8.64 -5.41
N LEU A 163 -8.24 -8.89 -4.17
CA LEU A 163 -7.32 -9.18 -3.07
C LEU A 163 -6.43 -10.38 -3.36
N ARG A 164 -7.01 -11.46 -3.89
CA ARG A 164 -6.30 -12.71 -4.22
C ARG A 164 -5.25 -12.47 -5.29
N ASP A 165 -5.66 -11.84 -6.39
CA ASP A 165 -4.82 -11.66 -7.58
C ASP A 165 -3.68 -10.66 -7.27
N LEU A 166 -4.00 -9.53 -6.64
CA LEU A 166 -3.00 -8.53 -6.20
C LEU A 166 -1.98 -9.14 -5.23
N ALA A 167 -2.39 -10.03 -4.33
CA ALA A 167 -1.47 -10.69 -3.41
C ALA A 167 -0.46 -11.59 -4.14
N ALA A 168 -0.91 -12.38 -5.13
CA ALA A 168 -0.04 -13.22 -5.94
C ALA A 168 0.97 -12.39 -6.76
N ASP A 169 0.51 -11.28 -7.32
CA ASP A 169 1.33 -10.39 -8.13
C ASP A 169 2.36 -9.62 -7.31
N LEU A 170 1.97 -9.09 -6.15
CA LEU A 170 2.89 -8.42 -5.23
C LEU A 170 4.01 -9.35 -4.76
N VAL A 171 3.71 -10.63 -4.53
CA VAL A 171 4.73 -11.65 -4.24
C VAL A 171 5.69 -11.85 -5.41
N THR A 172 5.15 -11.91 -6.62
CA THR A 172 5.96 -12.10 -7.82
C THR A 172 6.88 -10.90 -8.04
N VAL A 173 6.36 -9.68 -7.95
CA VAL A 173 7.13 -8.43 -8.04
C VAL A 173 8.16 -8.32 -6.92
N GLN A 174 7.84 -8.70 -5.68
CA GLN A 174 8.81 -8.72 -4.57
C GLN A 174 10.00 -9.63 -4.88
N ARG A 175 9.75 -10.83 -5.41
CA ARG A 175 10.80 -11.79 -5.77
C ARG A 175 11.65 -11.30 -6.93
N ILE A 176 11.04 -10.65 -7.91
CA ILE A 176 11.78 -10.02 -9.01
C ILE A 176 12.65 -8.90 -8.44
N THR A 177 12.08 -7.91 -7.75
CA THR A 177 12.82 -6.76 -7.24
C THR A 177 13.91 -7.12 -6.22
N GLY A 178 13.72 -8.14 -5.38
CA GLY A 178 14.74 -8.61 -4.43
C GLY A 178 16.02 -9.13 -5.09
N ARG A 179 15.95 -9.55 -6.36
CA ARG A 179 17.09 -10.05 -7.14
C ARG A 179 17.79 -8.97 -7.96
N HIS A 180 17.16 -7.79 -8.11
CA HIS A 180 17.60 -6.76 -9.05
C HIS A 180 17.78 -5.42 -8.34
N SER A 181 19.04 -4.96 -8.21
CA SER A 181 19.41 -3.70 -7.55
C SER A 181 20.02 -2.66 -8.51
N GLY A 182 19.69 -2.75 -9.81
CA GLY A 182 20.27 -1.93 -10.88
C GLY A 182 19.52 -0.62 -11.18
N GLU A 183 19.75 -0.09 -12.39
CA GLU A 183 19.23 1.19 -12.90
C GLU A 183 17.69 1.26 -12.95
N LEU A 184 17.01 0.11 -13.12
CA LEU A 184 15.54 0.02 -13.19
C LEU A 184 14.83 0.10 -11.83
N ARG A 185 15.58 0.24 -10.72
CA ARG A 185 14.99 0.29 -9.37
C ARG A 185 13.86 1.32 -9.22
N PRO A 186 13.97 2.57 -9.72
CA PRO A 186 12.87 3.52 -9.64
C PRO A 186 11.59 3.05 -10.35
N SER A 187 11.70 2.44 -11.53
CA SER A 187 10.55 1.91 -12.27
C SER A 187 9.88 0.74 -11.57
N TRP A 188 10.67 -0.18 -11.00
CA TRP A 188 10.12 -1.24 -10.16
C TRP A 188 9.45 -0.71 -8.88
N CYS A 189 9.98 0.36 -8.30
CA CYS A 189 9.32 1.07 -7.21
C CYS A 189 7.99 1.71 -7.66
N ARG A 190 7.89 2.19 -8.91
CA ARG A 190 6.64 2.70 -9.50
C ARG A 190 5.59 1.59 -9.59
N VAL A 191 5.93 0.43 -10.17
CA VAL A 191 5.07 -0.76 -10.24
C VAL A 191 4.61 -1.19 -8.84
N THR A 192 5.58 -1.33 -7.92
CA THR A 192 5.29 -1.72 -6.52
C THR A 192 4.34 -0.71 -5.85
N GLY A 193 4.53 0.58 -6.09
CA GLY A 193 3.65 1.64 -5.60
C GLY A 193 2.23 1.52 -6.12
N GLY A 194 2.07 1.26 -7.42
CA GLY A 194 0.77 1.04 -8.06
C GLY A 194 0.02 -0.17 -7.48
N LEU A 195 0.66 -1.34 -7.45
CA LEU A 195 0.06 -2.57 -6.90
C LEU A 195 -0.27 -2.43 -5.41
N ALA A 196 0.64 -1.84 -4.62
CA ALA A 196 0.40 -1.62 -3.19
C ALA A 196 -0.75 -0.65 -2.92
N ALA A 197 -0.91 0.40 -3.75
CA ALA A 197 -2.04 1.32 -3.66
C ALA A 197 -3.37 0.60 -3.98
N LEU A 198 -3.41 -0.21 -5.04
CA LEU A 198 -4.57 -1.03 -5.41
C LEU A 198 -4.93 -2.04 -4.31
N MET A 199 -3.93 -2.66 -3.67
CA MET A 199 -4.13 -3.52 -2.50
C MET A 199 -4.75 -2.75 -1.33
N ALA A 200 -4.23 -1.55 -1.02
CA ALA A 200 -4.78 -0.70 0.04
C ALA A 200 -6.24 -0.29 -0.24
N LYS A 201 -6.54 0.17 -1.47
CA LYS A 201 -7.90 0.50 -1.93
C LYS A 201 -8.85 -0.68 -1.78
N THR A 202 -8.38 -1.88 -2.14
CA THR A 202 -9.15 -3.13 -2.06
C THR A 202 -9.45 -3.51 -0.60
N LEU A 203 -8.47 -3.41 0.29
CA LEU A 203 -8.65 -3.67 1.72
C LEU A 203 -9.59 -2.65 2.39
N CYS A 204 -9.58 -1.39 1.98
CA CYS A 204 -10.58 -0.40 2.42
C CYS A 204 -12.00 -0.82 2.00
N ASN A 205 -12.19 -1.29 0.76
CA ASN A 205 -13.49 -1.80 0.30
C ASN A 205 -13.95 -3.03 1.10
N LEU A 206 -13.00 -3.88 1.53
CA LEU A 206 -13.23 -5.05 2.39
C LEU A 206 -13.38 -4.72 3.89
N GLN A 207 -13.45 -3.44 4.27
CA GLN A 207 -13.56 -2.99 5.67
C GLN A 207 -12.37 -3.45 6.55
N GLN A 208 -11.16 -3.49 6.00
CA GLN A 208 -9.92 -3.84 6.71
C GLN A 208 -8.98 -2.63 6.87
N PRO A 209 -9.40 -1.53 7.55
CA PRO A 209 -8.66 -0.27 7.55
C PRO A 209 -7.28 -0.36 8.21
N ARG A 210 -7.09 -1.29 9.16
CA ARG A 210 -5.78 -1.52 9.81
C ARG A 210 -4.77 -2.09 8.82
N LEU A 211 -5.17 -3.09 8.04
CA LEU A 211 -4.30 -3.67 7.02
C LEU A 211 -4.06 -2.67 5.89
N ALA A 212 -5.12 -1.97 5.44
CA ALA A 212 -5.00 -0.95 4.41
C ALA A 212 -4.00 0.16 4.78
N ARG A 213 -3.92 0.56 6.06
CA ARG A 213 -2.98 1.57 6.54
C ARG A 213 -1.52 1.22 6.25
N GLU A 214 -1.11 -0.01 6.50
CA GLU A 214 0.27 -0.45 6.25
C GLU A 214 0.55 -0.49 4.74
N TRP A 215 -0.42 -0.93 3.95
CA TRP A 215 -0.31 -0.90 2.49
C TRP A 215 -0.22 0.52 1.93
N TRP A 216 -0.94 1.50 2.49
CA TRP A 216 -0.78 2.91 2.12
C TRP A 216 0.64 3.43 2.40
N ILE A 217 1.25 3.02 3.52
CA ILE A 217 2.64 3.40 3.85
C ILE A 217 3.60 2.78 2.84
N THR A 218 3.46 1.49 2.55
CA THR A 218 4.27 0.79 1.54
C THR A 218 4.14 1.45 0.17
N ALA A 219 2.91 1.75 -0.28
CA ALA A 219 2.64 2.38 -1.55
C ALA A 219 3.29 3.77 -1.65
N GLN A 220 3.17 4.58 -0.60
CA GLN A 220 3.80 5.91 -0.57
C GLN A 220 5.33 5.82 -0.62
N HIS A 221 5.95 4.94 0.17
CA HIS A 221 7.40 4.77 0.16
C HIS A 221 7.91 4.32 -1.21
N ALA A 222 7.21 3.40 -1.86
CA ALA A 222 7.55 2.93 -3.20
C ALA A 222 7.40 4.07 -4.24
N ALA A 223 6.32 4.84 -4.19
CA ALA A 223 6.16 5.99 -5.08
C ALA A 223 7.21 7.09 -4.85
N ASP A 224 7.54 7.40 -3.60
CA ASP A 224 8.61 8.36 -3.29
C ASP A 224 9.97 7.87 -3.82
N ALA A 225 10.26 6.56 -3.71
CA ALA A 225 11.47 5.94 -4.24
C ALA A 225 11.50 5.89 -5.79
N SER A 226 10.34 5.84 -6.44
CA SER A 226 10.21 5.89 -7.90
C SER A 226 10.55 7.25 -8.51
N ARG A 227 10.49 8.31 -7.70
CA ARG A 227 10.62 9.72 -8.14
C ARG A 227 9.52 10.17 -9.12
N ASP A 228 8.45 9.40 -9.27
CA ASP A 228 7.24 9.81 -9.98
C ASP A 228 6.35 10.66 -9.05
N LEU A 229 6.39 11.98 -9.24
CA LEU A 229 5.62 12.92 -8.45
C LEU A 229 4.10 12.76 -8.67
N ASP A 230 3.65 12.40 -9.87
CA ASP A 230 2.22 12.24 -10.14
C ASP A 230 1.67 11.03 -9.38
N LEU A 231 2.39 9.91 -9.43
CA LEU A 231 2.05 8.71 -8.65
C LEU A 231 2.04 9.00 -7.15
N ALA A 232 3.08 9.67 -6.64
CA ALA A 232 3.18 10.01 -5.22
C ALA A 232 2.02 10.90 -4.76
N LEU A 233 1.62 11.90 -5.55
CA LEU A 233 0.47 12.76 -5.23
C LEU A 233 -0.86 12.02 -5.37
N TRP A 234 -1.00 11.15 -6.37
CA TRP A 234 -2.20 10.34 -6.55
C TRP A 234 -2.42 9.40 -5.36
N ILE A 235 -1.40 8.69 -4.89
CA ILE A 235 -1.47 7.83 -3.70
C ILE A 235 -1.88 8.64 -2.45
N ARG A 236 -1.36 9.86 -2.29
CA ARG A 236 -1.79 10.75 -1.20
C ARG A 236 -3.25 11.13 -1.33
N GLY A 237 -3.71 11.48 -2.53
CA GLY A 237 -5.12 11.76 -2.83
C GLY A 237 -6.01 10.58 -2.44
N GLU A 238 -5.64 9.38 -2.86
CA GLU A 238 -6.34 8.13 -2.54
C GLU A 238 -6.39 7.86 -1.03
N GLN A 239 -5.27 8.03 -0.32
CA GLN A 239 -5.24 7.90 1.13
C GLN A 239 -6.13 8.94 1.83
N LEU A 240 -6.21 10.16 1.30
CA LEU A 240 -7.06 11.23 1.83
C LEU A 240 -8.54 10.94 1.60
N VAL A 241 -8.94 10.53 0.40
CA VAL A 241 -10.35 10.25 0.07
C VAL A 241 -10.87 9.06 0.86
N HIS A 242 -10.08 7.98 0.96
CA HIS A 242 -10.45 6.84 1.80
C HIS A 242 -10.53 7.24 3.27
N GLY A 243 -9.59 8.06 3.76
CA GLY A 243 -9.64 8.59 5.12
C GLY A 243 -10.86 9.45 5.42
N LEU A 244 -11.33 10.23 4.43
CA LEU A 244 -12.57 11.01 4.50
C LEU A 244 -13.78 10.09 4.70
N TYR A 245 -13.93 9.06 3.86
CA TYR A 245 -15.05 8.12 3.97
C TYR A 245 -15.02 7.23 5.21
N GLU A 246 -13.83 6.94 5.74
CA GLU A 246 -13.62 6.23 7.01
C GLU A 246 -13.94 7.10 8.24
N GLY A 247 -14.26 8.40 8.05
CA GLY A 247 -14.59 9.32 9.14
C GLY A 247 -13.39 9.77 9.97
N ARG A 248 -12.18 9.79 9.38
CA ARG A 248 -11.01 10.35 10.07
C ARG A 248 -11.19 11.86 10.27
N PRO A 249 -10.61 12.46 11.33
CA PRO A 249 -10.81 13.87 11.64
C PRO A 249 -10.45 14.81 10.46
N PRO A 250 -11.38 15.63 9.95
CA PRO A 250 -11.14 16.42 8.73
C PRO A 250 -9.98 17.40 8.87
N ALA A 251 -9.80 18.02 10.04
CA ALA A 251 -8.66 18.90 10.31
C ALA A 251 -7.28 18.22 10.10
N VAL A 252 -7.18 16.92 10.40
CA VAL A 252 -5.94 16.15 10.18
C VAL A 252 -5.73 15.87 8.69
N LEU A 253 -6.81 15.57 7.96
CA LEU A 253 -6.77 15.31 6.53
C LEU A 253 -6.49 16.60 5.73
N LEU A 254 -7.09 17.74 6.11
CA LEU A 254 -6.85 19.05 5.49
C LEU A 254 -5.38 19.44 5.58
N ARG A 255 -4.77 19.34 6.76
CA ARG A 255 -3.33 19.61 6.91
C ARG A 255 -2.46 18.73 6.01
N LYS A 256 -2.83 17.46 5.83
CA LYS A 256 -2.11 16.55 4.91
C LYS A 256 -2.34 16.92 3.45
N ALA A 257 -3.55 17.35 3.09
CA ALA A 257 -3.87 17.83 1.76
C ALA A 257 -3.10 19.12 1.42
N ASP A 258 -3.03 20.08 2.36
CA ASP A 258 -2.25 21.32 2.20
C ASP A 258 -0.76 21.03 1.98
N GLN A 259 -0.19 20.10 2.76
CA GLN A 259 1.21 19.67 2.59
C GLN A 259 1.46 19.04 1.22
N ALA A 260 0.55 18.18 0.75
CA ALA A 260 0.68 17.53 -0.56
C ALA A 260 0.50 18.52 -1.72
N ALA A 261 -0.48 19.45 -1.62
CA ALA A 261 -0.70 20.48 -2.62
C ALA A 261 0.49 21.46 -2.72
N GLY A 262 1.12 21.79 -1.58
CA GLY A 262 2.33 22.61 -1.53
C GLY A 262 3.52 21.96 -2.23
N ALA A 263 3.73 20.65 -2.05
CA ALA A 263 4.82 19.92 -2.70
C ALA A 263 4.69 19.87 -4.23
N GLY A 264 3.47 19.83 -4.76
CA GLY A 264 3.22 19.81 -6.21
C GLY A 264 3.38 21.16 -6.92
N SER A 265 3.34 22.27 -6.18
CA SER A 265 3.27 23.63 -6.76
C SER A 265 4.63 24.23 -7.13
N GLY A 266 5.75 23.59 -6.76
CA GLY A 266 7.11 24.12 -6.92
C GLY A 266 7.89 23.65 -8.15
N SER A 267 7.34 22.75 -8.99
CA SER A 267 8.06 22.17 -10.14
C SER A 267 7.38 22.51 -11.47
N PRO A 268 8.13 22.89 -12.54
CA PRO A 268 7.58 23.09 -13.89
C PRO A 268 6.82 21.86 -14.41
N SER A 269 7.24 20.65 -14.02
CA SER A 269 6.60 19.38 -14.36
C SER A 269 5.35 19.06 -13.51
N GLY A 270 5.09 19.83 -12.45
CA GLY A 270 3.93 19.69 -11.56
C GLY A 270 2.76 20.63 -11.88
N ALA A 271 2.86 21.42 -12.97
CA ALA A 271 1.95 22.55 -13.23
C ALA A 271 0.48 22.15 -13.47
N ALA A 272 0.22 20.93 -13.93
CA ALA A 272 -1.09 20.30 -13.97
C ALA A 272 -0.90 18.78 -14.03
N SER A 273 -1.04 18.11 -12.89
CA SER A 273 -0.92 16.66 -12.79
C SER A 273 -2.22 16.06 -12.23
N ARG A 274 -2.50 14.81 -12.56
CA ARG A 274 -3.66 14.07 -12.08
C ARG A 274 -3.61 13.89 -10.57
N GLY A 275 -2.45 13.54 -10.03
CA GLY A 275 -2.22 13.42 -8.59
C GLY A 275 -2.48 14.73 -7.85
N LEU A 276 -2.03 15.87 -8.38
CA LEU A 276 -2.32 17.18 -7.80
C LEU A 276 -3.82 17.50 -7.83
N LEU A 277 -4.51 17.19 -8.94
CA LEU A 277 -5.95 17.35 -9.05
C LEU A 277 -6.70 16.50 -8.03
N HIS A 278 -6.25 15.26 -7.78
CA HIS A 278 -6.83 14.40 -6.76
C HIS A 278 -6.72 15.02 -5.36
N VAL A 279 -5.51 15.43 -4.96
CA VAL A 279 -5.29 16.06 -3.65
C VAL A 279 -6.18 17.29 -3.45
N ARG A 280 -6.27 18.16 -4.46
CA ARG A 280 -7.09 19.38 -4.41
C ARG A 280 -8.59 19.10 -4.40
N THR A 281 -9.04 18.08 -5.13
CA THR A 281 -10.41 17.59 -5.10
C THR A 281 -10.82 17.18 -3.68
N VAL A 282 -9.99 16.36 -3.01
CA VAL A 282 -10.29 15.92 -1.64
C VAL A 282 -10.20 17.09 -0.66
N ARG A 283 -9.30 18.05 -0.90
CA ARG A 283 -9.24 19.30 -0.13
C ARG A 283 -10.56 20.09 -0.24
N ALA A 284 -11.12 20.24 -1.45
CA ALA A 284 -12.41 20.91 -1.65
C ALA A 284 -13.54 20.19 -0.90
N GLN A 285 -13.56 18.86 -0.96
CA GLN A 285 -14.54 18.04 -0.22
C GLN A 285 -14.44 18.22 1.29
N LEU A 286 -13.22 18.25 1.84
CA LEU A 286 -12.95 18.48 3.26
C LEU A 286 -13.31 19.90 3.71
N LEU A 287 -13.02 20.92 2.90
CA LEU A 287 -13.40 22.31 3.19
C LEU A 287 -14.92 22.46 3.24
N ALA A 288 -15.64 21.80 2.32
CA ALA A 288 -17.09 21.79 2.32
C ALA A 288 -17.67 21.08 3.56
N LEU A 289 -17.04 19.98 3.99
CA LEU A 289 -17.43 19.25 5.19
C LEU A 289 -17.26 20.08 6.48
N GLU A 290 -16.18 20.86 6.58
CA GLU A 290 -15.90 21.78 7.71
C GLU A 290 -16.74 23.08 7.67
N GLY A 291 -17.59 23.27 6.65
CA GLY A 291 -18.41 24.46 6.49
C GLY A 291 -17.70 25.67 5.89
N ALA A 292 -16.45 25.52 5.43
CA ALA A 292 -15.68 26.57 4.75
C ALA A 292 -16.09 26.69 3.27
N HIS A 293 -17.36 27.01 3.02
CA HIS A 293 -18.00 26.93 1.69
C HIS A 293 -17.36 27.82 0.63
N ASP A 294 -16.95 29.04 0.98
CA ASP A 294 -16.28 29.95 0.04
C ASP A 294 -14.91 29.39 -0.38
N ALA A 295 -14.13 28.89 0.58
CA ALA A 295 -12.85 28.26 0.31
C ALA A 295 -13.01 26.97 -0.51
N ALA A 296 -14.04 26.17 -0.24
CA ALA A 296 -14.36 24.99 -1.04
C ALA A 296 -14.70 25.36 -2.50
N THR A 297 -15.44 26.44 -2.71
CA THR A 297 -15.79 26.94 -4.05
C THR A 297 -14.57 27.42 -4.82
N VAL A 298 -13.66 28.15 -4.16
CA VAL A 298 -12.38 28.56 -4.76
C VAL A 298 -11.52 27.35 -5.12
N GLU A 299 -11.44 26.35 -4.23
CA GLU A 299 -10.67 25.13 -4.51
C GLU A 299 -11.26 24.33 -5.67
N LEU A 300 -12.59 24.28 -5.79
CA LEU A 300 -13.29 23.65 -6.91
C LEU A 300 -12.97 24.33 -8.25
N GLN A 301 -12.91 25.67 -8.28
CA GLN A 301 -12.48 26.42 -9.46
C GLN A 301 -11.04 26.07 -9.85
N ALA A 302 -10.13 26.00 -8.87
CA ALA A 302 -8.74 25.60 -9.10
C ALA A 302 -8.64 24.16 -9.66
N CYS A 303 -9.51 23.25 -9.20
CA CYS A 303 -9.61 21.90 -9.77
C CYS A 303 -10.00 21.93 -11.25
N GLY A 304 -10.99 22.76 -11.63
CA GLY A 304 -11.38 22.97 -13.02
C GLY A 304 -10.25 23.50 -13.90
N GLU A 305 -9.44 24.43 -13.39
CA GLU A 305 -8.27 24.97 -14.09
C GLU A 305 -7.17 23.93 -14.32
N ILE A 306 -6.95 23.02 -13.36
CA ILE A 306 -6.00 21.91 -13.54
C ILE A 306 -6.56 20.91 -14.54
N PHE A 307 -7.83 20.51 -14.41
CA PHE A 307 -8.50 19.57 -15.30
C PHE A 307 -8.38 19.96 -16.77
N ARG A 308 -8.63 21.24 -17.11
CA ARG A 308 -8.53 21.75 -18.49
C ARG A 308 -7.12 21.65 -19.10
N ARG A 309 -6.08 21.52 -18.27
CA ARG A 309 -4.68 21.41 -18.68
C ARG A 309 -4.18 19.97 -18.69
N LEU A 310 -4.97 19.00 -18.24
CA LEU A 310 -4.59 17.59 -18.27
C LEU A 310 -4.66 17.02 -19.70
N PRO A 311 -3.81 16.03 -20.03
CA PRO A 311 -3.86 15.34 -21.31
C PRO A 311 -5.19 14.63 -21.56
N ALA A 312 -5.59 14.51 -22.84
CA ALA A 312 -6.79 13.78 -23.26
C ALA A 312 -6.75 12.29 -22.88
N SER A 313 -5.55 11.69 -22.79
CA SER A 313 -5.39 10.31 -22.30
C SER A 313 -5.82 10.15 -20.84
N VAL A 314 -5.81 11.22 -20.04
CA VAL A 314 -6.29 11.22 -18.66
C VAL A 314 -7.75 11.63 -18.60
N THR A 315 -8.15 12.68 -19.32
CA THR A 315 -9.52 13.25 -19.24
C THR A 315 -10.56 12.50 -20.07
N GLY A 316 -10.13 11.67 -21.03
CA GLY A 316 -11.00 10.77 -21.78
C GLY A 316 -11.18 9.39 -21.12
N GLU A 317 -10.37 9.08 -20.10
CA GLU A 317 -10.38 7.76 -19.47
C GLU A 317 -11.33 7.73 -18.26
N VAL A 318 -12.51 7.17 -18.47
CA VAL A 318 -13.56 7.05 -17.44
C VAL A 318 -13.60 5.65 -16.81
N ARG A 319 -12.98 4.65 -17.44
CA ARG A 319 -13.07 3.24 -17.03
C ARG A 319 -11.89 2.76 -16.19
N SER A 320 -10.85 3.57 -16.02
CA SER A 320 -9.71 3.24 -15.16
C SER A 320 -9.60 4.16 -13.95
N VAL A 321 -9.11 3.62 -12.82
CA VAL A 321 -8.69 4.42 -11.67
C VAL A 321 -7.58 5.43 -12.03
N ASP A 322 -6.81 5.14 -13.07
CA ASP A 322 -5.75 6.01 -13.58
C ASP A 322 -6.25 7.19 -14.39
N GLY A 323 -7.50 7.12 -14.86
CA GLY A 323 -8.17 8.23 -15.52
C GLY A 323 -8.59 9.35 -14.56
N TRP A 324 -8.93 10.50 -15.15
CA TRP A 324 -9.63 11.59 -14.48
C TRP A 324 -10.57 12.25 -15.47
N ALA A 325 -11.61 11.53 -15.87
CA ALA A 325 -12.63 12.07 -16.75
C ALA A 325 -13.55 13.07 -16.05
N GLU A 326 -14.49 13.65 -16.81
CA GLU A 326 -15.42 14.67 -16.33
C GLU A 326 -16.26 14.17 -15.14
N ASP A 327 -16.53 12.87 -15.05
CA ASP A 327 -17.27 12.21 -13.97
C ASP A 327 -16.72 12.56 -12.57
N ARG A 328 -15.39 12.54 -12.39
CA ARG A 328 -14.76 12.84 -11.08
C ARG A 328 -14.84 14.31 -10.71
N LEU A 329 -14.80 15.20 -11.71
CA LEU A 329 -15.03 16.62 -11.48
C LEU A 329 -16.48 16.86 -11.04
N ARG A 330 -17.45 16.28 -11.75
CA ARG A 330 -18.88 16.36 -11.39
C ARG A 330 -19.18 15.74 -10.03
N TYR A 331 -18.51 14.65 -9.69
CA TYR A 331 -18.60 14.05 -8.36
C TYR A 331 -18.19 15.03 -7.26
N THR A 332 -17.08 15.75 -7.49
CA THR A 332 -16.55 16.74 -6.55
C THR A 332 -17.49 17.94 -6.43
N GLU A 333 -18.01 18.43 -7.55
CA GLU A 333 -19.03 19.49 -7.57
C GLU A 333 -20.27 19.08 -6.79
N ALA A 334 -20.80 17.88 -7.04
CA ALA A 334 -21.94 17.33 -6.32
C ALA A 334 -21.67 17.24 -4.81
N TRP A 335 -20.48 16.79 -4.41
CA TRP A 335 -20.09 16.76 -3.00
C TRP A 335 -20.11 18.15 -2.37
N VAL A 336 -19.43 19.12 -3.00
CA VAL A 336 -19.36 20.50 -2.48
C VAL A 336 -20.76 21.10 -2.38
N HIS A 337 -21.56 21.02 -3.45
CA HIS A 337 -22.90 21.59 -3.48
C HIS A 337 -23.90 20.91 -2.53
N ALA A 338 -23.74 19.60 -2.27
CA ALA A 338 -24.51 18.91 -1.25
C ALA A 338 -24.26 19.45 0.16
N HIS A 339 -23.05 19.93 0.44
CA HIS A 339 -22.70 20.51 1.74
C HIS A 339 -23.03 22.00 1.84
N THR A 340 -22.92 22.76 0.74
CA THR A 340 -23.30 24.18 0.72
C THR A 340 -24.81 24.42 0.68
N GLY A 341 -25.61 23.40 0.36
CA GLY A 341 -27.08 23.50 0.28
C GLY A 341 -27.61 24.09 -1.03
N ASP A 342 -26.77 24.22 -2.06
CA ASP A 342 -27.17 24.72 -3.38
C ASP A 342 -27.80 23.59 -4.21
N ARG A 343 -29.12 23.41 -4.06
CA ARG A 343 -29.87 22.34 -4.75
C ARG A 343 -29.75 22.41 -6.27
N GLY A 344 -29.75 23.62 -6.84
CA GLY A 344 -29.74 23.81 -8.29
C GLY A 344 -28.41 23.33 -8.89
N ARG A 345 -27.29 23.74 -8.31
CA ARG A 345 -25.97 23.31 -8.77
C ARG A 345 -25.69 21.85 -8.44
N LEU A 346 -26.18 21.35 -7.30
CA LEU A 346 -26.13 19.93 -6.94
C LEU A 346 -26.81 19.06 -7.99
N ASP A 347 -28.07 19.37 -8.33
CA ASP A 347 -28.84 18.56 -9.27
C ASP A 347 -28.24 18.61 -10.68
N ALA A 348 -27.71 19.76 -11.10
CA ALA A 348 -27.00 19.89 -12.37
C ALA A 348 -25.70 19.04 -12.41
N ALA A 349 -24.90 19.09 -11.34
CA ALA A 349 -23.68 18.30 -11.24
C ALA A 349 -23.97 16.79 -11.23
N VAL A 350 -24.99 16.37 -10.48
CA VAL A 350 -25.43 14.96 -10.43
C VAL A 350 -25.95 14.50 -11.79
N ALA A 351 -26.79 15.29 -12.46
CA ALA A 351 -27.32 14.95 -13.78
C ALA A 351 -26.19 14.78 -14.81
N ARG A 352 -25.25 15.72 -14.85
CA ARG A 352 -24.11 15.64 -15.77
C ARG A 352 -23.17 14.49 -15.43
N GLY A 353 -22.92 14.22 -14.14
CA GLY A 353 -22.12 13.08 -13.70
C GLY A 353 -22.74 11.76 -14.15
N VAL A 354 -24.06 11.58 -13.98
CA VAL A 354 -24.77 10.38 -14.42
C VAL A 354 -24.78 10.21 -15.95
N GLU A 355 -24.82 11.32 -16.70
CA GLU A 355 -24.75 11.30 -18.17
C GLU A 355 -23.39 10.81 -18.70
N VAL A 356 -22.29 11.20 -18.03
CA VAL A 356 -20.92 10.85 -18.43
C VAL A 356 -20.51 9.45 -17.96
N LEU A 357 -21.07 8.97 -16.84
CA LEU A 357 -20.71 7.68 -16.26
C LEU A 357 -21.09 6.50 -17.18
N PRO A 358 -20.23 5.48 -17.29
CA PRO A 358 -20.57 4.22 -17.92
C PRO A 358 -21.84 3.60 -17.31
N ALA A 359 -22.66 2.96 -18.15
CA ALA A 359 -23.92 2.35 -17.71
C ALA A 359 -23.71 1.20 -16.70
N ASP A 360 -22.54 0.58 -16.75
CA ASP A 360 -22.08 -0.55 -15.94
C ASP A 360 -21.31 -0.15 -14.68
N ASP A 361 -21.31 1.15 -14.29
CA ASP A 361 -20.79 1.59 -12.98
C ASP A 361 -21.93 1.81 -11.96
N PRO A 362 -22.32 0.79 -11.18
CA PRO A 362 -23.36 0.92 -10.17
C PRO A 362 -22.90 1.72 -8.94
N ARG A 363 -21.59 1.80 -8.65
CA ARG A 363 -21.10 2.36 -7.39
C ARG A 363 -21.11 3.87 -7.41
N VAL A 364 -20.57 4.50 -8.45
CA VAL A 364 -20.51 5.97 -8.51
C VAL A 364 -21.91 6.54 -8.72
N ARG A 365 -22.76 5.87 -9.50
CA ARG A 365 -24.17 6.23 -9.67
C ARG A 365 -24.93 6.27 -8.33
N ALA A 366 -24.77 5.24 -7.49
CA ALA A 366 -25.37 5.22 -6.16
C ALA A 366 -24.82 6.35 -5.27
N GLN A 367 -23.51 6.60 -5.31
CA GLN A 367 -22.89 7.68 -4.54
C GLN A 367 -23.43 9.07 -4.92
N LEU A 368 -23.57 9.37 -6.23
CA LEU A 368 -24.18 10.62 -6.69
C LEU A 368 -25.65 10.76 -6.23
N GLY A 369 -26.43 9.69 -6.27
CA GLY A 369 -27.80 9.69 -5.76
C GLY A 369 -27.88 9.96 -4.26
N LEU A 370 -26.97 9.39 -3.47
CA LEU A 370 -26.88 9.62 -2.02
C LEU A 370 -26.40 11.04 -1.69
N LEU A 371 -25.45 11.60 -2.45
CA LEU A 371 -25.05 13.00 -2.34
C LEU A 371 -26.21 13.95 -2.63
N ARG A 372 -26.98 13.66 -3.69
CA ARG A 372 -28.20 14.39 -4.02
C ARG A 372 -29.19 14.36 -2.86
N ALA A 373 -29.50 13.18 -2.34
CA ALA A 373 -30.38 13.03 -1.19
C ALA A 373 -29.90 13.83 0.03
N ALA A 374 -28.61 13.73 0.38
CA ALA A 374 -28.04 14.44 1.52
C ALA A 374 -28.19 15.97 1.38
N GLY A 375 -27.92 16.52 0.19
CA GLY A 375 -28.10 17.94 -0.09
C GLY A 375 -29.56 18.39 -0.04
N HIS A 376 -30.49 17.57 -0.53
CA HIS A 376 -31.94 17.86 -0.46
C HIS A 376 -32.45 17.85 0.98
N VAL A 377 -32.03 16.88 1.79
CA VAL A 377 -32.34 16.85 3.24
C VAL A 377 -31.80 18.10 3.94
N ARG A 378 -30.55 18.49 3.68
CA ARG A 378 -29.94 19.71 4.25
C ARG A 378 -30.68 20.99 3.84
N ALA A 379 -31.24 21.01 2.63
CA ALA A 379 -32.05 22.11 2.13
C ALA A 379 -33.51 22.09 2.61
N GLY A 380 -33.89 21.15 3.48
CA GLY A 380 -35.20 21.06 4.12
C GLY A 380 -36.19 20.09 3.46
N ASP A 381 -35.81 19.41 2.39
CA ASP A 381 -36.64 18.40 1.71
C ASP A 381 -36.39 17.00 2.27
N THR A 382 -36.62 16.84 3.57
CA THR A 382 -36.23 15.64 4.32
C THR A 382 -36.95 14.39 3.83
N THR A 383 -38.26 14.44 3.66
CA THR A 383 -39.07 13.26 3.35
C THR A 383 -38.72 12.70 1.96
N GLU A 384 -38.64 13.56 0.92
CA GLU A 384 -38.25 13.12 -0.42
C GLU A 384 -36.78 12.72 -0.48
N GLY A 385 -35.88 13.48 0.16
CA GLY A 385 -34.46 13.17 0.20
C GLY A 385 -34.17 11.80 0.83
N VAL A 386 -34.79 11.51 1.98
CA VAL A 386 -34.65 10.20 2.64
C VAL A 386 -35.29 9.08 1.83
N ARG A 387 -36.45 9.31 1.20
CA ARG A 387 -37.08 8.30 0.33
C ARG A 387 -36.18 7.96 -0.86
N HIS A 388 -35.58 8.97 -1.47
CA HIS A 388 -34.63 8.78 -2.57
C HIS A 388 -33.40 7.97 -2.11
N ALA A 389 -32.81 8.33 -0.96
CA ALA A 389 -31.68 7.60 -0.40
C ALA A 389 -32.01 6.13 -0.07
N HIS A 390 -33.20 5.87 0.46
CA HIS A 390 -33.67 4.52 0.74
C HIS A 390 -33.70 3.69 -0.55
N ALA A 391 -34.37 4.18 -1.59
CA ALA A 391 -34.47 3.47 -2.86
C ALA A 391 -33.09 3.23 -3.50
N VAL A 392 -32.20 4.22 -3.47
CA VAL A 392 -30.84 4.11 -4.01
C VAL A 392 -30.02 3.06 -3.25
N TYR A 393 -30.06 3.08 -1.91
CA TYR A 393 -29.27 2.16 -1.09
C TYR A 393 -29.81 0.73 -1.12
N GLU A 394 -31.14 0.56 -1.14
CA GLU A 394 -31.79 -0.74 -1.22
C GLU A 394 -31.49 -1.45 -2.55
N ALA A 395 -31.57 -0.72 -3.66
CA ALA A 395 -31.30 -1.24 -5.00
C ALA A 395 -29.85 -1.68 -5.21
N GLN A 396 -28.91 -1.22 -4.37
CA GLN A 396 -27.51 -1.57 -4.51
C GLN A 396 -27.23 -3.01 -4.04
N PRO A 397 -26.62 -3.87 -4.89
CA PRO A 397 -26.23 -5.22 -4.50
C PRO A 397 -25.32 -5.21 -3.27
N ALA A 398 -25.50 -6.19 -2.37
CA ALA A 398 -24.79 -6.23 -1.09
C ALA A 398 -23.26 -6.21 -1.26
N GLU A 399 -22.73 -6.91 -2.27
CA GLU A 399 -21.31 -6.93 -2.63
C GLU A 399 -20.75 -5.58 -3.11
N HIS A 400 -21.62 -4.66 -3.54
CA HIS A 400 -21.26 -3.31 -3.97
C HIS A 400 -21.62 -2.22 -2.94
N ARG A 401 -22.10 -2.57 -1.74
CA ARG A 401 -22.31 -1.65 -0.60
C ARG A 401 -20.99 -1.35 0.11
N THR A 402 -20.03 -0.79 -0.63
CA THR A 402 -18.68 -0.48 -0.14
C THR A 402 -18.67 0.57 0.98
N VAL A 403 -17.48 0.84 1.54
CA VAL A 403 -17.28 1.88 2.58
C VAL A 403 -17.87 3.23 2.16
N MET A 404 -17.66 3.62 0.90
CA MET A 404 -18.04 4.94 0.40
C MET A 404 -19.57 5.06 0.28
N VAL A 405 -20.22 4.05 -0.32
CA VAL A 405 -21.69 4.00 -0.45
C VAL A 405 -22.34 4.03 0.93
N THR A 406 -21.86 3.19 1.86
CA THR A 406 -22.43 3.11 3.21
C THR A 406 -22.16 4.38 4.03
N SER A 407 -21.00 5.02 3.84
CA SER A 407 -20.66 6.29 4.50
C SER A 407 -21.59 7.43 4.04
N LEU A 408 -21.82 7.58 2.74
CA LEU A 408 -22.77 8.57 2.20
C LEU A 408 -24.20 8.30 2.65
N ALA A 409 -24.61 7.03 2.69
CA ALA A 409 -25.93 6.67 3.16
C ALA A 409 -26.15 7.10 4.63
N ARG A 410 -25.12 6.96 5.48
CA ARG A 410 -25.13 7.52 6.84
C ARG A 410 -25.15 9.05 6.86
N THR A 411 -24.40 9.72 5.96
CA THR A 411 -24.46 11.18 5.83
C THR A 411 -25.88 11.70 5.56
N VAL A 412 -26.69 10.98 4.78
CA VAL A 412 -28.12 11.32 4.61
C VAL A 412 -28.87 11.24 5.94
N ALA A 413 -28.67 10.17 6.72
CA ALA A 413 -29.35 9.97 8.00
C ALA A 413 -28.92 11.01 9.06
N ASP A 414 -27.67 11.46 9.01
CA ASP A 414 -27.09 12.47 9.89
C ASP A 414 -27.58 13.89 9.55
N ALA A 415 -27.86 14.15 8.26
CA ALA A 415 -28.44 15.41 7.80
C ALA A 415 -29.88 15.63 8.29
N VAL A 416 -30.60 14.58 8.70
CA VAL A 416 -32.00 14.68 9.14
C VAL A 416 -32.12 15.52 10.43
N PRO A 417 -32.92 16.61 10.42
CA PRO A 417 -33.16 17.44 11.59
C PRO A 417 -33.74 16.63 12.76
N PRO A 418 -33.35 16.90 14.03
CA PRO A 418 -33.82 16.16 15.20
C PRO A 418 -35.34 15.97 15.29
N ARG A 419 -36.12 16.97 14.88
CA ARG A 419 -37.59 16.97 14.94
C ARG A 419 -38.24 15.96 14.00
N GLN A 420 -37.58 15.60 12.90
CA GLN A 420 -38.09 14.73 11.84
C GLN A 420 -37.54 13.30 11.94
N ARG A 421 -36.69 13.03 12.94
CA ARG A 421 -36.06 11.72 13.12
C ARG A 421 -37.04 10.58 13.43
N ALA A 422 -38.21 10.91 13.96
CA ALA A 422 -39.27 9.97 14.29
C ALA A 422 -40.25 9.72 13.14
N GLU A 423 -40.10 10.41 12.00
CA GLU A 423 -40.95 10.16 10.83
C GLU A 423 -40.77 8.71 10.34
N PRO A 424 -41.85 8.01 9.96
CA PRO A 424 -41.78 6.60 9.56
C PRO A 424 -40.78 6.33 8.42
N VAL A 425 -40.70 7.24 7.45
CA VAL A 425 -39.75 7.12 6.32
C VAL A 425 -38.29 7.14 6.79
N VAL A 426 -37.99 7.92 7.83
CA VAL A 426 -36.65 8.05 8.41
C VAL A 426 -36.32 6.85 9.29
N ALA A 427 -37.29 6.37 10.06
CA ALA A 427 -37.13 5.15 10.85
C ALA A 427 -36.81 3.94 9.96
N ALA A 428 -37.61 3.72 8.91
CA ALA A 428 -37.39 2.64 7.94
C ALA A 428 -36.02 2.74 7.25
N TYR A 429 -35.58 3.95 6.89
CA TYR A 429 -34.24 4.14 6.32
C TYR A 429 -33.12 3.79 7.30
N ARG A 430 -33.23 4.18 8.58
CA ARG A 430 -32.22 3.82 9.60
C ARG A 430 -32.17 2.33 9.87
N GLU A 431 -33.31 1.64 9.86
CA GLU A 431 -33.39 0.18 9.99
C GLU A 431 -32.66 -0.53 8.83
N LEU A 432 -32.86 -0.06 7.59
CA LEU A 432 -32.15 -0.58 6.43
C LEU A 432 -30.61 -0.44 6.58
N LEU A 433 -30.13 0.72 7.05
CA LEU A 433 -28.70 0.94 7.29
C LEU A 433 -28.14 0.03 8.40
N ALA A 434 -28.93 -0.24 9.44
CA ALA A 434 -28.55 -1.13 10.52
C ALA A 434 -28.43 -2.58 10.03
N ALA A 435 -29.39 -3.06 9.23
CA ALA A 435 -29.38 -4.40 8.65
C ALA A 435 -28.22 -4.62 7.67
N GLY A 436 -27.88 -3.60 6.86
CA GLY A 436 -26.75 -3.67 5.92
C GLY A 436 -25.37 -3.76 6.58
N SER A 437 -25.25 -3.34 7.85
CA SER A 437 -23.96 -3.33 8.56
C SER A 437 -23.51 -4.70 9.11
N SER A 438 -24.39 -5.70 9.05
CA SER A 438 -24.20 -7.06 9.60
C SER A 438 -23.71 -8.10 8.57
N GLY A 439 -23.36 -7.69 7.34
CA GLY A 439 -22.83 -8.59 6.31
C GLY A 439 -21.47 -9.21 6.67
N PRO A 440 -21.04 -10.31 6.01
CA PRO A 440 -19.90 -11.11 6.44
C PRO A 440 -18.61 -10.28 6.53
N ARG A 441 -18.19 -10.03 7.77
CA ARG A 441 -16.97 -9.33 8.16
C ARG A 441 -15.88 -10.34 8.51
N ALA A 442 -15.34 -11.07 7.54
CA ALA A 442 -14.11 -11.81 7.79
C ALA A 442 -13.45 -12.23 6.48
N ILE A 443 -12.21 -11.79 6.30
CA ILE A 443 -11.21 -12.61 5.65
C ILE A 443 -10.81 -13.61 6.75
N THR A 444 -11.38 -14.81 6.72
CA THR A 444 -10.88 -15.96 7.50
C THR A 444 -10.17 -16.89 6.55
#